data_AF-A0A963F4T4-F1
#
_entry.id   AF-A0A963F4T4-F1
#
_cell.length_a   1.000
_cell.length_b   1.000
_cell.length_c   1.000
_cell.angle_alpha   90.00
_cell.angle_beta   90.00
_cell.angle_gamma   90.00
#
_symmetry.space_group_name_H-M   'P 1'
#
loop_
_entity.id
_entity.type
_entity.pdbx_description
1 polymer ?
#
loop_
_entity_poly.entity_id
_entity_poly.type
_entity_poly.pdbx_seq_one_letter_code
_entity_poly.pdbx_strand_id
1 'polypeptide(L)'
;MVNTTADGSLYAFVVTKGLLRIRGNEPMWTPVSNQFGGQVLVQLSASANEPDKLVGLNQFGKLISSDDGGASWQKSYPGNQPLTPSGTQGEKLFATHCQSCHGLEGVGETYTLEALTSEKYIMAPALDYSAHAWHHTDEALVQMILEGSQRTERMTAWGKQGLTEQDAKDLIVYMKSLWGKRELDCQGPKHMQCM
;
A
#
# COMPACT_ATOMS: atom_id res chain seq x y z
N MET A 1 13.20 -2.98 12.48
CA MET A 1 14.20 -3.94 11.94
C MET A 1 15.46 -3.17 11.59
N VAL A 2 16.64 -3.77 11.77
CA VAL A 2 17.95 -3.21 11.35
C VAL A 2 18.67 -4.27 10.55
N ASN A 3 19.28 -3.91 9.42
CA ASN A 3 20.01 -4.83 8.56
C ASN A 3 21.30 -4.19 8.04
N THR A 4 22.29 -5.01 7.70
CA THR A 4 23.59 -4.58 7.14
C THR A 4 23.75 -5.14 5.73
N THR A 5 24.36 -4.38 4.82
CA THR A 5 24.65 -4.79 3.44
C THR A 5 26.13 -5.12 3.25
N ALA A 6 26.48 -5.72 2.11
CA ALA A 6 27.84 -6.16 1.82
C ALA A 6 28.87 -5.00 1.73
N ASP A 7 28.42 -3.79 1.39
CA ASP A 7 29.24 -2.56 1.40
C ASP A 7 29.35 -1.91 2.79
N GLY A 8 28.80 -2.56 3.84
CA GLY A 8 28.79 -2.05 5.20
C GLY A 8 27.72 -1.00 5.48
N SER A 9 26.84 -0.68 4.53
CA SER A 9 25.70 0.21 4.80
C SER A 9 24.74 -0.43 5.81
N LEU A 10 24.18 0.38 6.70
CA LEU A 10 23.14 -0.03 7.63
C LEU A 10 21.81 0.50 7.15
N TYR A 11 20.78 -0.33 7.21
CA TYR A 11 19.39 0.05 6.99
C TYR A 11 18.60 -0.18 8.27
N ALA A 12 17.66 0.70 8.55
CA ALA A 12 16.68 0.51 9.61
C ALA A 12 15.29 0.85 9.09
N PHE A 13 14.29 0.05 9.47
CA PHE A 13 12.89 0.41 9.31
C PHE A 13 12.31 0.79 10.67
N VAL A 14 11.77 2.01 10.75
CA VAL A 14 11.15 2.56 11.94
C VAL A 14 9.72 2.96 11.58
N VAL A 15 8.75 2.35 12.26
CA VAL A 15 7.33 2.74 12.14
C VAL A 15 7.23 4.24 12.43
N THR A 16 6.48 4.99 11.62
CA THR A 16 6.38 6.47 11.57
C THR A 16 7.50 7.22 10.82
N LYS A 17 8.66 6.61 10.57
CA LYS A 17 9.79 7.25 9.85
C LYS A 17 10.11 6.60 8.51
N GLY A 18 9.73 5.34 8.32
CA GLY A 18 10.02 4.56 7.12
C GLY A 18 11.41 3.95 7.15
N LEU A 19 12.01 3.82 5.97
CA LEU A 19 13.35 3.29 5.76
C LEU A 19 14.39 4.39 5.95
N LEU A 20 15.39 4.09 6.77
CA LEU A 20 16.54 4.91 7.09
C LEU A 20 17.81 4.17 6.67
N ARG A 21 18.86 4.91 6.36
CA ARG A 21 20.18 4.37 6.00
C ARG A 21 21.32 5.13 6.66
N ILE A 22 22.41 4.42 6.96
CA ILE A 22 23.75 4.97 7.18
C ILE A 22 24.66 4.34 6.12
N ARG A 23 25.38 5.16 5.35
CA ARG A 23 26.36 4.70 4.35
C ARG A 23 27.74 5.34 4.59
N GLY A 24 28.80 4.54 4.49
CA GLY A 24 30.17 5.01 4.69
C GLY A 24 30.39 5.59 6.10
N ASN A 25 30.79 6.86 6.15
CA ASN A 25 31.09 7.57 7.40
C ASN A 25 29.97 8.55 7.82
N GLU A 26 28.75 8.37 7.31
CA GLU A 26 27.61 9.18 7.74
C GLU A 26 27.43 9.10 9.27
N PRO A 27 27.39 10.24 9.99
CA PRO A 27 27.37 10.23 11.45
C PRO A 27 25.99 9.94 12.04
N MET A 28 24.95 9.91 11.20
CA MET A 28 23.55 9.75 11.61
C MET A 28 22.70 9.12 10.51
N TRP A 29 21.56 8.56 10.90
CA TRP A 29 20.56 7.99 9.99
C TRP A 29 20.00 9.03 9.02
N THR A 30 20.01 8.69 7.74
CA THR A 30 19.41 9.46 6.64
C THR A 30 18.09 8.81 6.21
N PRO A 31 16.96 9.53 6.15
CA PRO A 31 15.73 9.02 5.58
C PRO A 31 15.88 8.67 4.11
N VAL A 32 15.44 7.48 3.71
CA VAL A 32 15.48 6.99 2.33
C VAL A 32 14.09 7.05 1.71
N SER A 33 13.09 6.43 2.37
CA SER A 33 11.71 6.42 1.89
C SER A 33 10.72 6.23 3.03
N ASN A 34 9.54 6.83 2.92
CA ASN A 34 8.42 6.64 3.84
C ASN A 34 7.10 6.38 3.09
N GLN A 35 7.19 5.86 1.86
CA GLN A 35 6.04 5.60 0.98
C GLN A 35 5.46 4.18 1.14
N PHE A 36 5.76 3.52 2.26
CA PHE A 36 5.27 2.16 2.55
C PHE A 36 3.80 2.14 2.99
N GLY A 37 3.22 3.30 3.33
CA GLY A 37 1.85 3.39 3.81
C GLY A 37 1.62 2.56 5.06
N GLY A 38 0.58 1.73 5.03
CA GLY A 38 0.25 0.79 6.09
C GLY A 38 1.17 -0.43 6.14
N GLN A 39 2.18 -0.54 5.27
CA GLN A 39 3.12 -1.65 5.26
C GLN A 39 4.31 -1.41 6.20
N VAL A 40 4.68 -2.45 6.94
CA VAL A 40 5.82 -2.47 7.86
C VAL A 40 6.82 -3.50 7.35
N LEU A 41 8.04 -3.06 7.04
CA LEU A 41 9.11 -3.99 6.69
C LEU A 41 9.56 -4.76 7.94
N VAL A 42 9.40 -6.08 7.90
CA VAL A 42 9.80 -6.99 8.98
C VAL A 42 11.17 -7.63 8.70
N GLN A 43 11.50 -7.82 7.42
CA GLN A 43 12.80 -8.32 6.96
C GLN A 43 13.29 -7.45 5.80
N LEU A 44 14.61 -7.28 5.71
CA LEU A 44 15.29 -6.68 4.56
C LEU A 44 16.48 -7.56 4.21
N SER A 45 16.82 -7.65 2.94
CA SER A 45 18.04 -8.30 2.46
C SER A 45 18.55 -7.54 1.24
N ALA A 46 19.86 -7.44 1.11
CA ALA A 46 20.50 -6.81 -0.05
C ALA A 46 21.22 -7.86 -0.88
N SER A 47 21.33 -7.61 -2.19
CA SER A 47 22.17 -8.42 -3.05
C SER A 47 23.63 -8.34 -2.61
N ALA A 48 24.32 -9.48 -2.61
CA ALA A 48 25.73 -9.56 -2.22
C ALA A 48 26.65 -8.77 -3.18
N ASN A 49 26.26 -8.65 -4.45
CA ASN A 49 27.07 -8.01 -5.49
C ASN A 49 26.54 -6.63 -5.90
N GLU A 50 25.29 -6.32 -5.56
CA GLU A 50 24.61 -5.07 -5.91
C GLU A 50 23.93 -4.50 -4.66
N PRO A 51 24.67 -3.82 -3.76
CA PRO A 51 24.16 -3.41 -2.43
C PRO A 51 22.92 -2.49 -2.44
N ASP A 52 22.64 -1.85 -3.57
CA ASP A 52 21.43 -1.03 -3.78
C ASP A 52 20.20 -1.85 -4.22
N LYS A 53 20.38 -3.13 -4.60
CA LYS A 53 19.28 -4.05 -4.83
C LYS A 53 18.82 -4.68 -3.53
N LEU A 54 17.63 -4.31 -3.10
CA LEU A 54 17.02 -4.73 -1.85
C LEU A 54 15.78 -5.59 -2.09
N VAL A 55 15.56 -6.56 -1.21
CA VAL A 55 14.30 -7.30 -1.09
C VAL A 55 13.81 -7.16 0.34
N GLY A 56 12.57 -6.72 0.49
CA GLY A 56 11.88 -6.58 1.77
C GLY A 56 10.74 -7.59 1.89
N LEU A 57 10.51 -8.07 3.11
CA LEU A 57 9.28 -8.77 3.51
C LEU A 57 8.47 -7.83 4.38
N ASN A 58 7.20 -7.63 4.05
CA ASN A 58 6.28 -6.86 4.90
C ASN A 58 5.55 -7.75 5.92
N GLN A 59 4.83 -7.13 6.85
CA GLN A 59 4.08 -7.84 7.91
C GLN A 59 2.98 -8.78 7.39
N PHE A 60 2.59 -8.64 6.13
CA PHE A 60 1.59 -9.49 5.47
C PHE A 60 2.22 -10.70 4.77
N GLY A 61 3.54 -10.91 4.92
CA GLY A 61 4.28 -11.99 4.29
C GLY A 61 4.50 -11.77 2.78
N LYS A 62 4.42 -10.52 2.31
CA LYS A 62 4.53 -10.16 0.90
C LYS A 62 5.91 -9.59 0.62
N LEU A 63 6.50 -10.02 -0.48
CA LEU A 63 7.79 -9.52 -0.95
C LEU A 63 7.61 -8.23 -1.76
N ILE A 64 8.54 -7.31 -1.55
CA ILE A 64 8.73 -6.10 -2.36
C ILE A 64 10.22 -5.93 -2.63
N SER A 65 10.58 -5.36 -3.76
CA SER A 65 11.98 -5.14 -4.17
C SER A 65 12.25 -3.67 -4.41
N SER A 66 13.52 -3.29 -4.37
CA SER A 66 14.01 -1.98 -4.76
C SER A 66 15.32 -2.18 -5.49
N ASP A 67 15.51 -1.47 -6.61
CA ASP A 67 16.75 -1.48 -7.39
C ASP A 67 17.57 -0.19 -7.20
N ASP A 68 17.15 0.70 -6.29
CA ASP A 68 17.69 2.06 -6.11
C ASP A 68 18.05 2.40 -4.65
N GLY A 69 18.44 1.39 -3.87
CA GLY A 69 18.86 1.56 -2.48
C GLY A 69 17.70 1.89 -1.54
N GLY A 70 16.49 1.48 -1.90
CA GLY A 70 15.27 1.62 -1.09
C GLY A 70 14.52 2.92 -1.30
N ALA A 71 14.86 3.71 -2.32
CA ALA A 71 14.16 4.97 -2.62
C ALA A 71 12.78 4.71 -3.22
N SER A 72 12.67 3.76 -4.16
CA SER A 72 11.42 3.25 -4.72
C SER A 72 11.29 1.75 -4.52
N TRP A 73 10.04 1.28 -4.43
CA TRP A 73 9.72 -0.10 -4.14
C TRP A 73 8.72 -0.65 -5.15
N GLN A 74 9.07 -1.78 -5.77
CA GLN A 74 8.21 -2.50 -6.69
C GLN A 74 7.60 -3.72 -6.00
N LYS A 75 6.32 -3.95 -6.26
CA LYS A 75 5.59 -5.13 -5.80
C LYS A 75 6.02 -6.34 -6.65
N SER A 76 6.29 -7.48 -6.00
CA SER A 76 6.79 -8.69 -6.69
C SER A 76 5.69 -9.52 -7.38
N TYR A 77 4.43 -9.11 -7.32
CA TYR A 77 3.25 -9.86 -7.78
C TYR A 77 2.72 -9.28 -9.10
N PRO A 78 1.94 -10.04 -9.90
CA PRO A 78 1.64 -9.67 -11.29
C PRO A 78 0.65 -8.51 -11.40
N GLY A 79 1.15 -7.28 -11.20
CA GLY A 79 0.47 -6.02 -11.49
C GLY A 79 0.84 -5.43 -12.86
N ASN A 80 1.74 -6.06 -13.63
CA ASN A 80 2.20 -5.54 -14.92
C ASN A 80 1.24 -5.83 -16.09
N GLN A 81 -0.04 -6.15 -15.82
CA GLN A 81 -1.04 -6.19 -16.88
C GLN A 81 -1.40 -4.75 -17.25
N PRO A 82 -1.38 -4.37 -18.54
CA PRO A 82 -1.85 -3.06 -18.97
C PRO A 82 -3.27 -2.80 -18.46
N LEU A 83 -3.50 -1.61 -17.91
CA LEU A 83 -4.84 -1.23 -17.46
C LEU A 83 -5.81 -1.19 -18.64
N THR A 84 -7.04 -1.64 -18.40
CA THR A 84 -8.16 -1.41 -19.31
C THR A 84 -8.51 0.10 -19.34
N PRO A 85 -9.29 0.59 -20.31
CA PRO A 85 -9.75 1.99 -20.29
C PRO A 85 -10.43 2.39 -18.97
N SER A 86 -11.28 1.51 -18.42
CA SER A 86 -11.87 1.69 -17.08
C SER A 86 -10.81 1.71 -15.98
N GLY A 87 -9.80 0.84 -16.05
CA GLY A 87 -8.69 0.86 -15.09
C GLY A 87 -7.89 2.16 -15.14
N THR A 88 -7.61 2.69 -16.33
CA THR A 88 -6.92 3.99 -16.50
C THR A 88 -7.76 5.16 -16.00
N GLN A 89 -9.08 5.13 -16.21
CA GLN A 89 -9.98 6.13 -15.62
C GLN A 89 -9.99 6.03 -14.09
N GLY A 90 -10.11 4.81 -13.56
CA GLY A 90 -10.06 4.51 -12.14
C GLY A 90 -8.75 4.98 -11.49
N GLU A 91 -7.61 4.78 -12.13
CA GLU A 91 -6.31 5.25 -11.65
C GLU A 91 -6.27 6.78 -11.48
N LYS A 92 -6.78 7.53 -12.47
CA LYS A 92 -6.86 9.00 -12.41
C LYS A 92 -7.77 9.47 -11.29
N LEU A 93 -8.94 8.84 -11.15
CA LEU A 93 -9.88 9.11 -10.08
C LEU A 93 -9.25 8.81 -8.72
N PHE A 94 -8.54 7.68 -8.61
CA PHE A 94 -7.88 7.26 -7.38
C PHE A 94 -6.81 8.27 -6.96
N ALA A 95 -5.95 8.69 -7.88
CA ALA A 95 -4.93 9.71 -7.63
C ALA A 95 -5.54 11.04 -7.15
N THR A 96 -6.71 11.40 -7.66
CA THR A 96 -7.40 12.66 -7.34
C THR A 96 -8.14 12.61 -6.01
N HIS A 97 -8.83 11.51 -5.71
CA HIS A 97 -9.80 11.43 -4.61
C HIS A 97 -9.36 10.55 -3.45
N CYS A 98 -8.56 9.51 -3.71
CA CYS A 98 -8.34 8.42 -2.74
C CYS A 98 -6.91 8.40 -2.20
N GLN A 99 -5.92 8.65 -3.07
CA GLN A 99 -4.50 8.46 -2.79
C GLN A 99 -3.98 9.29 -1.61
N SER A 100 -4.50 10.49 -1.40
CA SER A 100 -4.07 11.37 -0.30
C SER A 100 -4.24 10.73 1.09
N CYS A 101 -5.22 9.83 1.24
CA CYS A 101 -5.47 9.07 2.46
C CYS A 101 -5.00 7.62 2.33
N HIS A 102 -5.35 6.93 1.24
CA HIS A 102 -5.08 5.51 1.05
C HIS A 102 -3.67 5.19 0.51
N GLY A 103 -2.81 6.19 0.36
CA GLY A 103 -1.43 6.03 -0.08
C GLY A 103 -1.29 5.75 -1.58
N LEU A 104 -0.06 5.90 -2.08
CA LEU A 104 0.30 5.63 -3.46
C LEU A 104 -0.02 4.16 -3.79
N GLU A 105 -0.70 3.91 -4.91
CA GLU A 105 -1.17 2.56 -5.27
C GLU A 105 -1.89 1.81 -4.12
N GLY A 106 -2.64 2.53 -3.28
CA GLY A 106 -3.49 1.91 -2.26
C GLY A 106 -2.73 1.20 -1.14
N VAL A 107 -1.47 1.54 -0.85
CA VAL A 107 -0.69 0.90 0.23
C VAL A 107 -1.19 1.21 1.66
N GLY A 108 -2.20 2.06 1.78
CA GLY A 108 -2.78 2.51 3.04
C GLY A 108 -2.07 3.73 3.62
N GLU A 109 -2.67 4.27 4.68
CA GLU A 109 -2.12 5.41 5.40
C GLU A 109 -0.85 5.04 6.17
N THR A 110 0.18 5.89 6.10
CA THR A 110 1.39 5.73 6.90
C THR A 110 1.08 5.86 8.38
N TYR A 111 1.57 4.92 9.19
CA TYR A 111 1.42 4.98 10.64
C TYR A 111 1.94 6.30 11.23
N THR A 112 1.09 6.98 11.98
CA THR A 112 1.44 8.15 12.81
C THR A 112 1.39 7.77 14.29
N LEU A 113 1.97 8.60 15.16
CA LEU A 113 1.86 8.37 16.60
C LEU A 113 0.41 8.38 17.07
N GLU A 114 -0.42 9.28 16.51
CA GLU A 114 -1.84 9.35 16.81
C GLU A 114 -2.56 8.05 16.38
N ALA A 115 -2.30 7.57 15.16
CA ALA A 115 -2.88 6.33 14.66
C ALA A 115 -2.51 5.09 15.49
N LEU A 116 -1.35 5.12 16.15
CA LEU A 116 -0.87 4.02 17.00
C LEU A 116 -1.34 4.10 18.45
N THR A 117 -1.77 5.27 18.93
CA THR A 117 -2.07 5.51 20.34
C THR A 117 -3.51 5.91 20.62
N SER A 118 -4.28 6.29 19.58
CA SER A 118 -5.68 6.72 19.69
C SER A 118 -6.64 5.67 19.13
N GLU A 119 -7.50 5.11 20.00
CA GLU A 119 -8.56 4.17 19.58
C GLU A 119 -9.62 4.82 18.67
N LYS A 120 -9.72 6.15 18.67
CA LYS A 120 -10.68 6.89 17.83
C LYS A 120 -10.16 7.10 16.41
N TYR A 121 -8.87 6.92 16.19
CA TYR A 121 -8.26 7.17 14.89
C TYR A 121 -8.43 5.96 13.98
N ILE A 122 -9.34 6.07 13.02
CA ILE A 122 -9.52 5.06 11.98
C ILE A 122 -8.62 5.44 10.80
N MET A 123 -7.53 4.70 10.63
CA MET A 123 -6.63 4.86 9.50
C MET A 123 -7.32 4.52 8.19
N ALA A 124 -6.89 5.17 7.11
CA ALA A 124 -7.28 4.71 5.78
C ALA A 124 -6.61 3.35 5.50
N PRO A 125 -7.38 2.26 5.32
CA PRO A 125 -6.81 0.94 5.11
C PRO A 125 -6.09 0.87 3.77
N ALA A 126 -5.16 -0.09 3.65
CA ALA A 126 -4.64 -0.45 2.33
C ALA A 126 -5.78 -1.03 1.47
N LEU A 127 -5.79 -0.59 0.21
CA LEU A 127 -6.74 -0.97 -0.84
C LEU A 127 -6.10 -1.87 -1.89
N ASP A 128 -4.79 -2.11 -1.78
CA ASP A 128 -4.07 -3.11 -2.58
C ASP A 128 -4.26 -4.53 -2.01
N TYR A 129 -3.43 -5.47 -2.48
CA TYR A 129 -3.47 -6.86 -2.03
C TYR A 129 -3.16 -7.08 -0.54
N SER A 130 -2.63 -6.08 0.17
CA SER A 130 -1.97 -6.30 1.46
C SER A 130 -2.95 -6.37 2.63
N ALA A 131 -4.17 -5.83 2.50
CA ALA A 131 -5.12 -5.73 3.60
C ALA A 131 -6.55 -6.16 3.20
N HIS A 132 -7.57 -5.60 3.85
CA HIS A 132 -8.91 -6.18 3.93
C HIS A 132 -9.83 -5.92 2.72
N ALA A 133 -9.47 -5.01 1.80
CA ALA A 133 -10.41 -4.54 0.77
C ALA A 133 -11.02 -5.68 -0.09
N TRP A 134 -10.22 -6.68 -0.45
CA TRP A 134 -10.66 -7.82 -1.26
C TRP A 134 -11.60 -8.79 -0.52
N HIS A 135 -11.79 -8.66 0.80
CA HIS A 135 -12.80 -9.45 1.53
C HIS A 135 -14.25 -8.98 1.23
N HIS A 136 -14.41 -7.84 0.57
CA HIS A 136 -15.70 -7.26 0.21
C HIS A 136 -16.07 -7.49 -1.26
N THR A 137 -17.37 -7.53 -1.56
CA THR A 137 -17.86 -7.60 -2.95
C THR A 137 -17.71 -6.25 -3.66
N ASP A 138 -17.74 -6.26 -4.99
CA ASP A 138 -17.69 -5.03 -5.78
C ASP A 138 -18.84 -4.07 -5.40
N GLU A 139 -20.05 -4.60 -5.13
CA GLU A 139 -21.21 -3.79 -4.72
C GLU A 139 -20.98 -3.10 -3.37
N ALA A 140 -20.43 -3.82 -2.39
CA ALA A 140 -20.13 -3.26 -1.08
C ALA A 140 -19.04 -2.19 -1.17
N LEU A 141 -18.04 -2.37 -2.05
CA LEU A 141 -16.99 -1.39 -2.26
C LEU A 141 -17.52 -0.14 -3.00
N VAL A 142 -18.37 -0.30 -4.02
CA VAL A 142 -19.06 0.80 -4.69
C VAL A 142 -19.89 1.60 -3.69
N GLN A 143 -20.66 0.92 -2.84
CA GLN A 143 -21.45 1.57 -1.79
C GLN A 143 -20.56 2.36 -0.83
N MET A 144 -19.46 1.77 -0.35
CA MET A 144 -18.50 2.45 0.53
C MET A 144 -17.92 3.72 -0.10
N ILE A 145 -17.59 3.69 -1.40
CA ILE A 145 -17.08 4.86 -2.13
C ILE A 145 -18.15 5.96 -2.22
N LEU A 146 -19.37 5.60 -2.59
CA LEU A 146 -20.43 6.58 -2.84
C LEU A 146 -21.03 7.16 -1.55
N GLU A 147 -21.18 6.33 -0.52
CA GLU A 147 -21.85 6.69 0.74
C GLU A 147 -20.88 7.06 1.88
N GLY A 148 -19.59 6.74 1.73
CA GLY A 148 -18.58 6.99 2.76
C GLY A 148 -18.65 6.01 3.93
N SER A 149 -17.84 6.26 4.97
CA SER A 149 -17.82 5.42 6.16
C SER A 149 -18.77 5.92 7.24
N GLN A 150 -19.57 5.03 7.80
CA GLN A 150 -20.39 5.33 8.99
C GLN A 150 -19.57 5.38 10.28
N ARG A 151 -18.32 4.89 10.26
CA ARG A 151 -17.45 4.82 11.44
C ARG A 151 -16.54 6.03 11.60
N THR A 152 -16.33 6.78 10.52
CA THR A 152 -15.45 7.95 10.51
C THR A 152 -15.83 8.90 9.38
N GLU A 153 -15.78 10.20 9.66
CA GLU A 153 -16.00 11.25 8.66
C GLU A 153 -14.82 11.42 7.69
N ARG A 154 -13.65 10.82 8.00
CA ARG A 154 -12.45 10.89 7.16
C ARG A 154 -12.66 10.27 5.78
N MET A 155 -13.47 9.20 5.71
CA MET A 155 -13.87 8.59 4.45
C MET A 155 -15.23 9.17 4.04
N THR A 156 -15.16 10.23 3.23
CA THR A 156 -16.34 10.98 2.78
C THR A 156 -17.18 10.20 1.77
N ALA A 157 -18.44 10.63 1.62
CA ALA A 157 -19.37 10.13 0.63
C ALA A 157 -19.10 10.77 -0.74
N TRP A 158 -18.26 10.14 -1.57
CA TRP A 158 -17.84 10.74 -2.84
C TRP A 158 -19.00 10.90 -3.84
N GLY A 159 -20.07 10.13 -3.70
CA GLY A 159 -21.29 10.31 -4.49
C GLY A 159 -21.92 11.70 -4.27
N LYS A 160 -21.83 12.23 -3.05
CA LYS A 160 -22.28 13.61 -2.74
C LYS A 160 -21.32 14.68 -3.26
N GLN A 161 -20.11 14.28 -3.65
CA GLN A 161 -19.07 15.14 -4.21
C GLN A 161 -18.98 15.04 -5.74
N GLY A 162 -19.92 14.31 -6.37
CA GLY A 162 -20.05 14.24 -7.82
C GLY A 162 -19.48 12.99 -8.49
N LEU A 163 -18.93 12.03 -7.73
CA LEU A 163 -18.60 10.71 -8.32
C LEU A 163 -19.88 9.95 -8.65
N THR A 164 -19.94 9.39 -9.85
CA THR A 164 -21.03 8.53 -10.29
C THR A 164 -20.79 7.08 -9.88
N GLU A 165 -21.82 6.25 -10.01
CA GLU A 165 -21.67 4.80 -9.84
C GLU A 165 -20.65 4.19 -10.84
N GLN A 166 -20.56 4.75 -12.05
CA GLN A 166 -19.56 4.31 -13.03
C GLN A 166 -18.15 4.70 -12.60
N ASP A 167 -17.95 5.89 -12.05
CA ASP A 167 -16.65 6.29 -11.50
C ASP A 167 -16.23 5.37 -10.34
N ALA A 168 -17.17 5.00 -9.47
CA ALA A 168 -16.92 4.04 -8.41
C ALA A 168 -16.54 2.66 -8.97
N LYS A 169 -17.21 2.17 -10.02
CA LYS A 169 -16.85 0.91 -10.70
C LYS A 169 -15.46 0.98 -11.33
N ASP A 170 -15.12 2.08 -11.98
CA ASP A 170 -13.79 2.30 -12.57
C ASP A 170 -12.71 2.32 -11.48
N LEU A 171 -12.97 2.96 -10.34
CA LEU A 171 -12.11 2.88 -9.14
C LEU A 171 -11.92 1.44 -8.66
N ILE A 172 -12.97 0.63 -8.61
CA ILE A 172 -12.86 -0.79 -8.25
C ILE A 172 -12.02 -1.58 -9.26
N VAL A 173 -12.16 -1.31 -10.57
CA VAL A 173 -11.32 -1.94 -11.61
C VAL A 173 -9.85 -1.60 -11.37
N TYR A 174 -9.53 -0.35 -11.07
CA TYR A 174 -8.16 0.04 -10.72
C TYR A 174 -7.69 -0.62 -9.42
N MET A 175 -8.48 -0.62 -8.35
CA MET A 175 -8.12 -1.30 -7.09
C MET A 175 -7.79 -2.77 -7.31
N LYS A 176 -8.62 -3.47 -8.11
CA LYS A 176 -8.42 -4.89 -8.46
C LYS A 176 -7.16 -5.12 -9.29
N SER A 177 -6.70 -4.13 -10.07
CA SER A 177 -5.41 -4.22 -10.76
C SER A 177 -4.21 -4.25 -9.80
N LEU A 178 -4.39 -3.76 -8.57
CA LEU A 178 -3.38 -3.79 -7.51
C LEU A 178 -3.42 -5.10 -6.71
N TRP A 179 -4.30 -6.04 -7.06
CA TRP A 179 -4.50 -7.29 -6.34
C TRP A 179 -3.75 -8.44 -7.00
N GLY A 180 -3.28 -9.39 -6.18
CA GLY A 180 -2.71 -10.63 -6.68
C GLY A 180 -3.79 -11.60 -7.16
N LYS A 181 -3.36 -12.67 -7.84
CA LYS A 181 -4.26 -13.72 -8.32
C LYS A 181 -5.14 -14.30 -7.21
N ARG A 182 -4.58 -14.53 -6.02
CA ARG A 182 -5.33 -15.07 -4.88
C ARG A 182 -6.44 -14.13 -4.47
N GLU A 183 -6.13 -12.86 -4.27
CA GLU A 183 -7.09 -11.85 -3.81
C GLU A 183 -8.22 -11.66 -4.83
N LEU A 184 -7.91 -11.70 -6.13
CA LEU A 184 -8.91 -11.70 -7.21
C LEU A 184 -9.80 -12.96 -7.21
N ASP A 185 -9.20 -14.14 -7.12
CA ASP A 185 -9.93 -15.42 -7.15
C ASP A 185 -10.82 -15.59 -5.89
N CYS A 186 -10.38 -15.03 -4.77
CA CYS A 186 -10.98 -15.20 -3.44
C CYS A 186 -11.76 -13.97 -2.97
N GLN A 187 -12.12 -13.05 -3.85
CA GLN A 187 -12.80 -11.83 -3.47
C GLN A 187 -14.16 -12.08 -2.78
N GLY A 188 -14.49 -11.22 -1.81
CA GLY A 188 -15.80 -11.19 -1.19
C GLY A 188 -16.00 -12.41 -0.30
N PRO A 189 -17.22 -12.97 -0.19
CA PRO A 189 -17.50 -14.15 0.62
C PRO A 189 -16.61 -15.38 0.32
N LYS A 190 -15.98 -15.43 -0.87
CA LYS A 190 -15.08 -16.52 -1.27
C LYS A 190 -13.80 -16.58 -0.42
N HIS A 191 -13.38 -15.49 0.22
CA HIS A 191 -12.14 -15.48 1.01
C HIS A 191 -12.15 -16.53 2.13
N MET A 192 -13.33 -16.84 2.66
CA MET A 192 -13.54 -17.85 3.69
C MET A 192 -13.21 -19.28 3.23
N GLN A 193 -13.10 -19.50 1.92
CA GLN A 193 -12.79 -20.80 1.29
C GLN A 193 -11.32 -20.88 0.85
N CYS A 194 -10.56 -19.78 0.97
CA CYS A 194 -9.17 -19.66 0.53
C CYS A 194 -8.17 -19.55 1.69
N MET A 195 -8.62 -19.89 2.91
CA MET A 195 -7.80 -19.89 4.13
C MET A 195 -6.96 -21.16 4.25
#